data_AF-A0A511SUW9-F1
#
_entry.id   AF-A0A511SUW9-F1
#
_cell.length_a   1.000
_cell.length_b   1.000
_cell.length_c   1.000
_cell.angle_alpha   90.00
_cell.angle_beta   90.00
_cell.angle_gamma   90.00
#
_symmetry.space_group_name_H-M   'P 1'
#
loop_
_entity.id
_entity.type
_entity.pdbx_description
1 polymer ?
#
loop_
_entity_poly.entity_id
_entity_poly.type
_entity_poly.pdbx_seq_one_letter_code
_entity_poly.pdbx_strand_id
1 'polypeptide(L)'
;MAGMNQERMASVDALWFHMEEPANLMMITAVLGFEGRLDFERLRELVRTRLVECYPRFRQKVVMGRLGQPQWEEAQDFSLDAHLQRLQVPAPGDRAALESLVSEWMSTPLERSRPLWQFHVLEGGDGGDVLLARLHHCLSDGIALARVLLTLTDGDGAQAVAPESSRTAPREGGLAKWMRGARAVAGTARTVLRKGAELAAEPILAGDLVRQGALGAAALGKLMVVTPDPRTPLRGPLGTRKRAAWSSPIPLERVKAVGKALGGTVNDVLLAALTGALRRYLEARNVPPEDLHAVVPVNLRPLDEPVPRELGNRFGVVLLRLPVHLAEPRRRLHELSRRMDLVKKSPEAVVTFGALELLGYTPAPLERVVVDVFATKASLVATNVPGPRQPVSLAGVKLRALTFWVPQAGHLGLGVSLFSYAGQVTVGVAADELRVPDPHALIDHFHAELEALSDVVTQVA
;
A
#
# COMPACT_ATOMS: atom_id res chain seq x y z
N MET A 1 -1.21 -18.94 34.85
CA MET A 1 -0.83 -18.56 33.48
C MET A 1 -1.34 -17.14 33.23
N ALA A 2 -0.45 -16.15 33.25
CA ALA A 2 -0.81 -14.77 32.97
C ALA A 2 -1.35 -14.70 31.53
N GLY A 3 -2.56 -14.15 31.35
CA GLY A 3 -3.18 -14.04 30.04
C GLY A 3 -2.30 -13.21 29.12
N MET A 4 -1.84 -13.81 28.02
CA MET A 4 -1.15 -13.09 26.96
C MET A 4 -2.05 -11.94 26.49
N ASN A 5 -1.49 -10.73 26.41
CA ASN A 5 -2.24 -9.53 26.11
C ASN A 5 -2.57 -9.49 24.61
N GLN A 6 -3.59 -10.25 24.19
CA GLN A 6 -4.08 -10.28 22.82
C GLN A 6 -4.95 -9.06 22.55
N GLU A 7 -4.61 -8.30 21.50
CA GLU A 7 -5.35 -7.13 21.04
C GLU A 7 -6.07 -7.47 19.74
N ARG A 8 -7.35 -7.10 19.60
CA ARG A 8 -8.07 -7.32 18.35
C ARG A 8 -7.47 -6.45 17.25
N MET A 9 -7.19 -7.04 16.09
CA MET A 9 -6.75 -6.29 14.91
C MET A 9 -7.88 -5.38 14.41
N ALA A 10 -7.54 -4.17 13.97
CA ALA A 10 -8.52 -3.25 13.39
C ALA A 10 -9.15 -3.86 12.14
N SER A 11 -10.40 -3.51 11.84
CA SER A 11 -11.18 -4.13 10.76
C SER A 11 -10.48 -4.08 9.39
N VAL A 12 -9.94 -2.91 9.02
CA VAL A 12 -9.24 -2.73 7.74
C VAL A 12 -7.94 -3.54 7.72
N ASP A 13 -7.20 -3.58 8.82
CA ASP A 13 -5.96 -4.37 8.92
C ASP A 13 -6.24 -5.88 8.79
N ALA A 14 -7.35 -6.34 9.38
CA ALA A 14 -7.82 -7.72 9.28
C ALA A 14 -8.19 -8.08 7.83
N LEU A 15 -8.87 -7.17 7.13
CA LEU A 15 -9.19 -7.33 5.72
C LEU A 15 -7.91 -7.48 4.87
N TRP A 16 -6.90 -6.63 5.07
CA TRP A 16 -5.61 -6.76 4.38
C TRP A 16 -4.89 -8.07 4.72
N PHE A 17 -5.01 -8.56 5.95
CA PHE A 17 -4.45 -9.85 6.33
C PHE A 17 -5.17 -11.02 5.63
N HIS A 18 -6.50 -10.95 5.48
CA HIS A 18 -7.29 -11.99 4.82
C HIS A 18 -7.24 -11.96 3.29
N MET A 19 -6.94 -10.79 2.70
CA MET A 19 -6.74 -10.61 1.25
C MET A 19 -5.48 -11.30 0.72
N GLU A 20 -4.55 -11.71 1.60
CA GLU A 20 -3.35 -12.40 1.19
C GLU A 20 -3.66 -13.79 0.61
N GLU A 21 -3.21 -13.99 -0.63
CA GLU A 21 -3.30 -15.26 -1.35
C GLU A 21 -1.91 -15.71 -1.81
N PRO A 22 -1.68 -17.02 -2.06
CA PRO A 22 -0.40 -17.50 -2.56
C PRO A 22 0.05 -16.80 -3.84
N ALA A 23 -0.90 -16.44 -4.71
CA ALA A 23 -0.61 -15.73 -5.95
C ALA A 23 -0.38 -14.24 -5.73
N ASN A 24 -0.86 -13.64 -4.64
CA ASN A 24 -0.77 -12.20 -4.40
C ASN A 24 -0.59 -11.92 -2.90
N LEU A 25 0.67 -11.74 -2.53
CA LEU A 25 1.06 -11.47 -1.16
C LEU A 25 0.77 -10.00 -0.80
N MET A 26 0.28 -9.75 0.41
CA MET A 26 -0.08 -8.40 0.86
C MET A 26 1.13 -7.64 1.41
N MET A 27 2.20 -7.63 0.62
CA MET A 27 3.51 -7.12 0.98
C MET A 27 3.78 -5.76 0.35
N ILE A 28 4.27 -4.83 1.15
CA ILE A 28 4.99 -3.64 0.69
C ILE A 28 6.46 -4.03 0.64
N THR A 29 7.06 -3.91 -0.55
CA THR A 29 8.49 -4.19 -0.75
C THR A 29 9.17 -2.88 -1.15
N ALA A 30 10.28 -2.53 -0.52
CA ALA A 30 11.08 -1.37 -0.85
C ALA A 30 12.55 -1.74 -1.04
N VAL A 31 13.22 -1.06 -1.96
CA VAL A 31 14.64 -1.16 -2.25
C VAL A 31 15.25 0.21 -2.04
N LEU A 32 16.16 0.31 -1.09
CA LEU A 32 16.88 1.54 -0.75
C LEU A 32 18.36 1.34 -1.12
N GLY A 33 18.84 2.06 -2.13
CA GLY A 33 20.24 2.02 -2.55
C GLY A 33 21.03 3.16 -1.93
N PHE A 34 22.21 2.87 -1.40
CA PHE A 34 23.07 3.84 -0.72
C PHE A 34 24.29 4.22 -1.56
N GLU A 35 24.91 5.37 -1.31
CA GLU A 35 26.14 5.83 -1.99
C GLU A 35 27.41 5.11 -1.48
N GLY A 36 27.28 4.23 -0.49
CA GLY A 36 28.41 3.56 0.15
C GLY A 36 27.98 2.37 1.00
N ARG A 37 28.88 1.94 1.88
CA ARG A 37 28.64 0.80 2.78
C ARG A 37 27.92 1.23 4.04
N LEU A 38 26.88 0.51 4.41
CA LEU A 38 26.14 0.75 5.65
C LEU A 38 26.90 0.17 6.85
N ASP A 39 26.97 0.95 7.92
CA ASP A 39 27.34 0.40 9.23
C ASP A 39 26.15 -0.40 9.78
N PHE A 40 26.28 -1.73 9.74
CA PHE A 40 25.22 -2.64 10.15
C PHE A 40 24.84 -2.49 11.63
N GLU A 41 25.81 -2.25 12.53
CA GLU A 41 25.52 -2.11 13.96
C GLU A 41 24.81 -0.80 14.24
N ARG A 42 25.22 0.29 13.56
CA ARG A 42 24.51 1.57 13.62
C ARG A 42 23.09 1.46 13.06
N LEU A 43 22.90 0.75 11.94
CA LEU A 43 21.58 0.49 11.38
C LEU A 43 20.71 -0.32 12.35
N ARG A 44 21.26 -1.40 12.92
CA ARG A 44 20.60 -2.25 13.91
C ARG A 44 20.09 -1.42 15.09
N GLU A 45 20.93 -0.55 15.61
CA GLU A 45 20.58 0.33 16.72
C GLU A 45 19.48 1.33 16.35
N LEU A 46 19.51 1.91 15.15
CA LEU A 46 18.44 2.78 14.65
C LEU A 46 17.11 2.03 14.51
N VAL A 47 17.12 0.82 13.95
CA VAL A 47 15.92 -0.02 13.82
C VAL A 47 15.39 -0.39 15.22
N ARG A 48 16.25 -0.76 16.15
CA ARG A 48 15.84 -1.06 17.53
C ARG A 48 15.13 0.14 18.18
N THR A 49 15.82 1.28 18.22
CA THR A 49 15.38 2.45 18.99
C THR A 49 14.23 3.21 18.34
N ARG A 50 14.24 3.35 17.01
CA ARG A 50 13.27 4.19 16.28
C ARG A 50 12.11 3.43 15.67
N LEU A 51 12.24 2.11 15.49
CA LEU A 51 11.17 1.25 14.95
C LEU A 51 10.57 0.36 16.03
N VAL A 52 11.37 -0.57 16.57
CA VAL A 52 10.89 -1.66 17.43
C VAL A 52 10.39 -1.14 18.78
N GLU A 53 11.09 -0.16 19.37
CA GLU A 53 10.72 0.42 20.66
C GLU A 53 9.60 1.47 20.54
N CYS A 54 9.62 2.25 19.45
CA CYS A 54 8.59 3.26 19.20
C CYS A 54 7.23 2.63 18.85
N TYR A 55 7.21 1.56 18.08
CA TYR A 55 6.00 0.98 17.49
C TYR A 55 5.82 -0.49 17.91
N PRO A 56 4.92 -0.79 18.87
CA PRO A 56 4.71 -2.15 19.37
C PRO A 56 4.39 -3.19 18.29
N ARG A 57 3.75 -2.80 17.18
CA ARG A 57 3.39 -3.69 16.07
C ARG A 57 4.59 -4.44 15.48
N PHE A 58 5.81 -3.88 15.56
CA PHE A 58 7.02 -4.55 15.06
C PHE A 58 7.51 -5.68 15.97
N ARG A 59 6.93 -5.85 17.17
CA ARG A 59 7.18 -6.98 18.09
C ARG A 59 5.99 -7.93 18.19
N GLN A 60 4.92 -7.66 17.46
CA GLN A 60 3.69 -8.42 17.53
C GLN A 60 3.51 -9.31 16.31
N LYS A 61 3.09 -10.54 16.56
CA LYS A 61 2.67 -11.50 15.55
C LYS A 61 1.14 -11.52 15.44
N VAL A 62 0.65 -12.05 14.34
CA VAL A 62 -0.79 -12.25 14.13
C VAL A 62 -1.18 -13.65 14.59
N VAL A 63 -2.14 -13.74 15.51
CA VAL A 63 -2.74 -15.00 15.95
C VAL A 63 -4.22 -15.01 15.62
N MET A 64 -4.77 -16.20 15.36
CA MET A 64 -6.19 -16.34 15.08
C MET A 64 -6.95 -16.58 16.38
N GLY A 65 -7.90 -15.71 16.68
CA GLY A 65 -8.83 -15.88 17.78
C GLY A 65 -9.77 -17.08 17.56
N ARG A 66 -10.51 -17.47 18.60
CA ARG A 66 -11.40 -18.65 18.57
C ARG A 66 -12.49 -18.60 17.50
N LEU A 67 -12.89 -17.42 17.04
CA LEU A 67 -13.90 -17.24 16.00
C LEU A 67 -13.28 -16.90 14.64
N GLY A 68 -11.97 -17.13 14.47
CA GLY A 68 -11.25 -16.90 13.21
C GLY A 68 -10.92 -15.43 12.93
N GLN A 69 -11.03 -14.55 13.92
CA GLN A 69 -10.63 -13.14 13.80
C GLN A 69 -9.14 -12.96 14.11
N PRO A 70 -8.38 -12.19 13.30
CA PRO A 70 -6.97 -11.95 13.58
C PRO A 70 -6.79 -11.01 14.78
N GLN A 71 -5.77 -11.30 15.57
CA GLN A 71 -5.41 -10.57 16.78
C GLN A 71 -3.90 -10.36 16.81
N TRP A 72 -3.48 -9.21 17.34
CA TRP A 72 -2.10 -8.94 17.64
C TRP A 72 -1.72 -9.57 18.97
N GLU A 73 -0.58 -10.25 19.00
CA GLU A 73 -0.02 -10.86 20.19
C GLU A 73 1.48 -10.55 20.25
N GLU A 74 1.98 -10.15 21.42
CA GLU A 74 3.40 -9.92 21.63
C GLU A 74 4.19 -11.23 21.39
N ALA A 75 5.20 -11.18 20.52
CA ALA A 75 6.07 -12.31 20.28
C ALA A 75 7.04 -12.48 21.45
N GLN A 76 6.87 -13.54 22.24
CA GLN A 76 7.70 -13.82 23.41
C GLN A 76 9.17 -14.08 23.06
N ASP A 77 9.40 -14.57 21.85
CA ASP A 77 10.68 -14.94 21.26
C ASP A 77 11.15 -13.94 20.20
N PHE A 78 10.68 -12.68 20.27
CA PHE A 78 11.10 -11.64 19.34
C PHE A 78 12.62 -11.46 19.35
N SER A 79 13.23 -11.56 18.18
CA SER A 79 14.65 -11.32 17.96
C SER A 79 14.86 -10.43 16.76
N LEU A 80 15.50 -9.27 16.95
CA LEU A 80 15.84 -8.36 15.87
C LEU A 80 16.74 -9.02 14.82
N ASP A 81 17.61 -9.95 15.21
CA ASP A 81 18.49 -10.70 14.29
C ASP A 81 17.71 -11.55 13.28
N ALA A 82 16.52 -12.02 13.65
CA ALA A 82 15.67 -12.77 12.72
C ALA A 82 15.08 -11.86 11.63
N HIS A 83 14.87 -10.57 11.95
CA HIS A 83 14.23 -9.60 11.06
C HIS A 83 15.23 -8.72 10.32
N LEU A 84 16.42 -8.47 10.86
CA LEU A 84 17.47 -7.64 10.25
C LEU A 84 18.70 -8.51 9.94
N GLN A 85 18.92 -8.82 8.67
CA GLN A 85 20.00 -9.72 8.24
C GLN A 85 20.95 -9.06 7.25
N ARG A 86 22.18 -9.59 7.16
CA ARG A 86 23.15 -9.28 6.12
C ARG A 86 23.21 -10.40 5.10
N LEU A 87 23.15 -10.05 3.83
CA LEU A 87 23.36 -10.94 2.70
C LEU A 87 24.35 -10.30 1.72
N GLN A 88 24.87 -11.10 0.80
CA GLN A 88 25.60 -10.59 -0.37
C GLN A 88 24.65 -10.50 -1.55
N VAL A 89 24.82 -9.49 -2.40
CA VAL A 89 24.14 -9.47 -3.70
C VAL A 89 24.66 -10.66 -4.52
N PRO A 90 23.79 -11.48 -5.14
CA PRO A 90 24.25 -12.54 -6.04
C PRO A 90 25.12 -11.98 -7.16
N ALA A 91 26.22 -12.68 -7.49
CA ALA A 91 27.05 -12.32 -8.63
C ALA A 91 26.20 -12.28 -9.93
N PRO A 92 26.40 -11.30 -10.83
CA PRO A 92 27.53 -10.36 -10.88
C PRO A 92 27.39 -9.09 -10.00
N GLY A 93 26.33 -8.94 -9.20
CA GLY A 93 26.13 -7.74 -8.38
C GLY A 93 25.44 -6.58 -9.11
N ASP A 94 25.00 -6.83 -10.35
CA ASP A 94 24.37 -5.83 -11.21
C ASP A 94 22.88 -5.63 -10.90
N ARG A 95 22.27 -4.71 -11.66
CA ARG A 95 20.85 -4.42 -11.57
C ARG A 95 19.96 -5.63 -11.83
N ALA A 96 20.30 -6.45 -12.83
CA ALA A 96 19.49 -7.62 -13.19
C ALA A 96 19.51 -8.68 -12.07
N ALA A 97 20.65 -8.87 -11.41
CA ALA A 97 20.78 -9.73 -10.24
C ALA A 97 19.93 -9.23 -9.08
N LEU A 98 19.94 -7.92 -8.81
CA LEU A 98 19.10 -7.32 -7.78
C LEU A 98 17.60 -7.45 -8.09
N GLU A 99 17.19 -7.20 -9.34
CA GLU A 99 15.80 -7.38 -9.80
C GLU A 99 15.34 -8.84 -9.66
N SER A 100 16.20 -9.80 -9.98
CA SER A 100 15.91 -11.23 -9.82
C SER A 100 15.71 -11.61 -8.35
N LEU A 101 16.58 -11.11 -7.46
CA LEU A 101 16.45 -11.32 -6.01
C LEU A 101 15.17 -10.68 -5.45
N VAL A 102 14.86 -9.43 -5.84
CA VAL A 102 13.62 -8.75 -5.43
C VAL A 102 12.40 -9.50 -5.96
N SER A 103 12.44 -10.02 -7.19
CA SER A 103 11.38 -10.83 -7.79
C SER A 103 11.09 -12.11 -7.00
N GLU A 104 12.13 -12.85 -6.62
CA GLU A 104 12.03 -14.02 -5.75
C GLU A 104 11.38 -13.65 -4.41
N TRP A 105 11.87 -12.57 -3.81
CA TRP A 105 11.38 -12.06 -2.54
C TRP A 105 9.91 -11.65 -2.57
N MET A 106 9.48 -10.98 -3.63
CA MET A 106 8.07 -10.64 -3.84
C MET A 106 7.18 -11.86 -4.05
N SER A 107 7.77 -13.03 -4.35
CA SER A 107 7.08 -14.30 -4.56
C SER A 107 7.05 -15.19 -3.31
N THR A 108 7.79 -14.86 -2.25
CA THR A 108 7.92 -15.68 -1.03
C THR A 108 7.13 -15.07 0.13
N PRO A 109 6.16 -15.76 0.76
CA PRO A 109 5.43 -15.22 1.91
C PRO A 109 6.34 -15.02 3.13
N LEU A 110 5.97 -14.09 4.01
CA LEU A 110 6.60 -13.98 5.33
C LEU A 110 6.15 -15.12 6.25
N GLU A 111 7.00 -15.49 7.20
CA GLU A 111 6.69 -16.49 8.20
C GLU A 111 5.63 -15.96 9.18
N ARG A 112 4.41 -16.52 9.13
CA ARG A 112 3.26 -16.03 9.92
C ARG A 112 3.39 -16.23 11.44
N SER A 113 4.33 -17.06 11.89
CA SER A 113 4.62 -17.28 13.32
C SER A 113 5.34 -16.09 13.97
N ARG A 114 5.87 -15.15 13.16
CA ARG A 114 6.69 -14.01 13.57
C ARG A 114 6.02 -12.67 13.23
N PRO A 115 6.49 -11.55 13.79
CA PRO A 115 6.10 -10.23 13.30
C PRO A 115 6.31 -10.09 11.80
N LEU A 116 5.33 -9.53 11.09
CA LEU A 116 5.25 -9.61 9.64
C LEU A 116 6.08 -8.51 8.92
N TRP A 117 7.38 -8.46 9.18
CA TRP A 117 8.33 -7.57 8.52
C TRP A 117 9.74 -8.16 8.48
N GLN A 118 10.58 -7.70 7.54
CA GLN A 118 11.95 -8.18 7.35
C GLN A 118 12.79 -7.14 6.58
N PHE A 119 14.01 -6.89 7.05
CA PHE A 119 15.00 -5.95 6.50
C PHE A 119 16.31 -6.66 6.20
N HIS A 120 16.77 -6.62 4.96
CA HIS A 120 18.04 -7.24 4.58
C HIS A 120 18.99 -6.22 3.98
N VAL A 121 20.19 -6.13 4.54
CA VAL A 121 21.29 -5.38 3.96
C VAL A 121 21.99 -6.30 2.97
N LEU A 122 21.96 -5.94 1.70
CA LEU A 122 22.71 -6.59 0.64
C LEU A 122 24.01 -5.82 0.42
N GLU A 123 25.12 -6.49 0.67
CA GLU A 123 26.46 -5.95 0.47
C GLU A 123 26.96 -6.27 -0.94
N GLY A 124 27.79 -5.38 -1.51
CA GLY A 124 28.52 -5.65 -2.75
C GLY A 124 27.75 -5.42 -4.06
N GLY A 125 26.68 -4.63 -4.03
CA GLY A 125 25.97 -4.21 -5.24
C GLY A 125 26.65 -3.08 -6.01
N ASP A 126 26.30 -2.94 -7.29
CA ASP A 126 26.77 -1.84 -8.13
C ASP A 126 26.36 -0.46 -7.57
N GLY A 127 27.36 0.25 -7.05
CA GLY A 127 27.22 1.60 -6.53
C GLY A 127 26.80 1.71 -5.06
N GLY A 128 27.00 0.66 -4.25
CA GLY A 128 26.87 0.70 -2.78
C GLY A 128 26.00 -0.42 -2.21
N ASP A 129 25.83 -0.41 -0.88
CA ASP A 129 24.95 -1.37 -0.22
C ASP A 129 23.48 -1.06 -0.53
N VAL A 130 22.63 -2.07 -0.40
CA VAL A 130 21.19 -1.96 -0.61
C VAL A 130 20.45 -2.47 0.62
N LEU A 131 19.48 -1.71 1.14
CA LEU A 131 18.54 -2.20 2.13
C LEU A 131 17.24 -2.62 1.43
N LEU A 132 16.96 -3.92 1.47
CA LEU A 132 15.64 -4.47 1.12
C LEU A 132 14.75 -4.43 2.35
N ALA A 133 13.57 -3.83 2.22
CA ALA A 133 12.57 -3.79 3.27
C ALA A 133 11.27 -4.44 2.79
N ARG A 134 10.76 -5.40 3.56
CA ARG A 134 9.50 -6.11 3.29
C ARG A 134 8.61 -6.05 4.51
N LEU A 135 7.39 -5.57 4.34
CA LEU A 135 6.45 -5.38 5.44
C LEU A 135 5.05 -5.76 4.98
N HIS A 136 4.32 -6.53 5.78
CA HIS A 136 2.94 -6.88 5.46
C HIS A 136 2.02 -5.66 5.69
N HIS A 137 1.10 -5.43 4.76
CA HIS A 137 0.19 -4.28 4.74
C HIS A 137 -0.83 -4.25 5.90
N CYS A 138 -0.92 -5.32 6.73
CA CYS A 138 -1.74 -5.30 7.92
C CYS A 138 -1.10 -4.47 9.06
N LEU A 139 0.21 -4.21 8.99
CA LEU A 139 0.91 -3.38 9.97
C LEU A 139 0.48 -1.91 9.87
N SER A 140 0.45 -1.36 8.66
CA SER A 140 0.05 0.02 8.39
C SER A 140 -0.15 0.27 6.89
N ASP A 141 -0.76 1.39 6.54
CA ASP A 141 -0.86 1.82 5.15
C ASP A 141 0.47 2.33 4.59
N GLY A 142 0.59 2.37 3.26
CA GLY A 142 1.83 2.71 2.58
C GLY A 142 2.42 4.09 2.94
N ILE A 143 1.59 5.11 3.24
CA ILE A 143 2.11 6.44 3.60
C ILE A 143 2.58 6.47 5.05
N ALA A 144 1.80 5.90 5.97
CA ALA A 144 2.20 5.76 7.36
C ALA A 144 3.49 4.94 7.47
N LEU A 145 3.60 3.85 6.70
CA LEU A 145 4.80 3.03 6.65
C LEU A 145 5.99 3.77 6.03
N ALA A 146 5.79 4.52 4.95
CA ALA A 146 6.85 5.36 4.38
C ALA A 146 7.35 6.39 5.40
N ARG A 147 6.44 7.04 6.15
CA ARG A 147 6.81 7.97 7.24
C ARG A 147 7.58 7.27 8.37
N VAL A 148 7.15 6.08 8.76
CA VAL A 148 7.86 5.25 9.76
C VAL A 148 9.26 4.89 9.25
N LEU A 149 9.42 4.51 7.99
CA LEU A 149 10.75 4.25 7.42
C LEU A 149 11.61 5.52 7.35
N LEU A 150 11.00 6.69 7.14
CA LEU A 150 11.70 7.97 7.18
C LEU A 150 12.17 8.36 8.59
N THR A 151 11.56 7.87 9.67
CA THR A 151 12.09 8.11 11.03
C THR A 151 13.44 7.44 11.25
N LEU A 152 13.78 6.42 10.45
CA LEU A 152 15.10 5.79 10.48
C LEU A 152 16.20 6.72 9.95
N THR A 153 15.84 7.70 9.10
CA THR A 153 16.82 8.59 8.44
C THR A 153 17.49 9.57 9.41
N ASP A 154 18.72 9.97 9.11
CA ASP A 154 19.47 10.98 9.83
C ASP A 154 18.92 12.38 9.49
N GLY A 155 18.53 13.18 10.48
CA GLY A 155 17.99 14.54 10.32
C GLY A 155 16.66 14.77 11.05
N ASP A 156 15.98 15.90 10.78
CA ASP A 156 14.69 16.29 11.40
C ASP A 156 13.53 15.31 11.10
N GLY A 157 13.73 14.35 10.18
CA GLY A 157 12.86 13.17 10.03
C GLY A 157 12.74 12.33 11.31
N ALA A 158 13.64 12.53 12.28
CA ALA A 158 13.61 11.96 13.62
C ALA A 158 12.46 12.48 14.51
N GLN A 159 11.75 13.55 14.13
CA GLN A 159 10.65 14.11 14.94
C GLN A 159 9.27 13.84 14.33
N ALA A 160 8.76 12.61 14.49
CA ALA A 160 7.37 12.30 14.13
C ALA A 160 6.68 11.29 15.08
N VAL A 161 7.17 11.17 16.31
CA VAL A 161 6.50 10.38 17.35
C VAL A 161 5.68 11.34 18.20
N ALA A 162 4.37 11.11 18.30
CA ALA A 162 3.53 11.84 19.24
C ALA A 162 4.09 11.68 20.68
N PRO A 163 4.20 12.75 21.47
CA PRO A 163 4.73 12.67 22.83
C PRO A 163 3.89 11.74 23.70
N GLU A 164 4.54 11.05 24.65
CA GLU A 164 3.87 10.19 25.62
C GLU A 164 2.81 10.98 26.40
N SER A 165 1.54 10.61 26.25
CA SER A 165 0.60 10.76 27.36
C SER A 165 0.57 9.43 28.12
N SER A 166 1.46 9.28 29.09
CA SER A 166 1.35 8.27 30.12
C SER A 166 0.11 8.54 30.97
N ARG A 167 -1.08 8.16 30.49
CA ARG A 167 -2.22 7.93 31.40
C ARG A 167 -2.14 6.50 31.87
N THR A 168 -1.32 6.29 32.91
CA THR A 168 -1.53 5.17 33.83
C THR A 168 -2.95 5.29 34.39
N ALA A 169 -3.90 4.57 33.79
CA ALA A 169 -5.19 4.37 34.42
C ALA A 169 -4.98 3.54 35.70
N PRO A 170 -5.68 3.85 36.81
CA PRO A 170 -5.53 3.10 38.07
C PRO A 170 -5.80 1.61 37.86
N ARG A 171 -4.91 0.76 38.37
CA ARG A 171 -5.11 -0.70 38.42
C ARG A 171 -6.23 -1.03 39.38
N GLU A 172 -7.43 -1.26 38.85
CA GLU A 172 -8.52 -1.89 39.60
C GLU A 172 -8.55 -3.40 39.36
N GLY A 173 -8.71 -4.17 40.45
CA GLY A 173 -8.58 -5.63 40.50
C GLY A 173 -9.51 -6.40 39.55
N GLY A 174 -8.99 -7.53 39.05
CA GLY A 174 -9.61 -8.37 38.00
C GLY A 174 -11.04 -8.82 38.29
N LEU A 175 -11.44 -8.94 39.55
CA LEU A 175 -12.82 -9.30 39.94
C LEU A 175 -13.82 -8.15 39.67
N ALA A 176 -13.40 -6.89 39.83
CA ALA A 176 -14.25 -5.72 39.53
C ALA A 176 -14.41 -5.52 38.02
N LYS A 177 -13.39 -5.81 37.20
CA LYS A 177 -13.47 -5.79 35.73
C LYS A 177 -14.32 -6.94 35.18
N TRP A 178 -14.27 -8.13 35.80
CA TRP A 178 -15.14 -9.25 35.44
C TRP A 178 -16.59 -9.01 35.86
N MET A 179 -16.84 -8.43 37.04
CA MET A 179 -18.20 -8.06 37.46
C MET A 179 -18.76 -6.87 36.66
N ARG A 180 -17.92 -5.91 36.24
CA ARG A 180 -18.33 -4.86 35.29
C ARG A 180 -18.46 -5.39 33.87
N GLY A 181 -17.66 -6.34 33.43
CA GLY A 181 -17.81 -7.03 32.15
C GLY A 181 -19.06 -7.90 32.11
N ALA A 182 -19.39 -8.60 33.19
CA ALA A 182 -20.62 -9.35 33.35
C ALA A 182 -21.84 -8.41 33.53
N ARG A 183 -21.70 -7.29 34.25
CA ARG A 183 -22.75 -6.24 34.31
C ARG A 183 -22.82 -5.37 33.06
N ALA A 184 -21.78 -5.31 32.23
CA ALA A 184 -21.76 -4.64 30.93
C ALA A 184 -22.15 -5.61 29.82
N VAL A 185 -22.02 -6.92 29.95
CA VAL A 185 -22.61 -7.90 29.02
C VAL A 185 -24.06 -8.18 29.40
N ALA A 186 -24.40 -8.28 30.69
CA ALA A 186 -25.79 -8.31 31.14
C ALA A 186 -26.46 -6.93 30.99
N GLY A 187 -25.70 -5.85 31.13
CA GLY A 187 -26.12 -4.48 30.89
C GLY A 187 -26.16 -4.15 29.42
N THR A 188 -25.28 -4.65 28.56
CA THR A 188 -25.38 -4.50 27.08
C THR A 188 -26.39 -5.49 26.53
N ALA A 189 -26.62 -6.66 27.11
CA ALA A 189 -27.74 -7.52 26.74
C ALA A 189 -29.07 -6.90 27.20
N ARG A 190 -29.15 -6.34 28.43
CA ARG A 190 -30.32 -5.55 28.85
C ARG A 190 -30.45 -4.24 28.11
N THR A 191 -29.36 -3.59 27.69
CA THR A 191 -29.37 -2.33 26.93
C THR A 191 -29.50 -2.60 25.44
N VAL A 192 -29.25 -3.80 24.92
CA VAL A 192 -29.55 -4.24 23.54
C VAL A 192 -30.96 -4.82 23.47
N LEU A 193 -31.47 -5.42 24.55
CA LEU A 193 -32.88 -5.79 24.68
C LEU A 193 -33.74 -4.54 24.97
N ARG A 194 -33.28 -3.62 25.83
CA ARG A 194 -33.95 -2.34 26.12
C ARG A 194 -33.71 -1.31 25.03
N LYS A 195 -32.52 -1.20 24.41
CA LYS A 195 -32.36 -0.44 23.15
C LYS A 195 -32.99 -1.14 21.98
N GLY A 196 -33.16 -2.45 21.96
CA GLY A 196 -33.96 -3.14 20.94
C GLY A 196 -35.44 -2.79 21.07
N ALA A 197 -35.92 -2.61 22.31
CA ALA A 197 -37.25 -2.09 22.62
C ALA A 197 -37.37 -0.55 22.48
N GLU A 198 -36.31 0.23 22.75
CA GLU A 198 -36.24 1.69 22.55
C GLU A 198 -35.93 2.04 21.08
N LEU A 199 -35.28 1.17 20.30
CA LEU A 199 -35.12 1.24 18.83
C LEU A 199 -36.47 1.03 18.13
N ALA A 200 -37.41 0.34 18.79
CA ALA A 200 -38.80 0.30 18.36
C ALA A 200 -39.58 1.58 18.75
N ALA A 201 -39.01 2.45 19.60
CA ALA A 201 -39.66 3.64 20.15
C ALA A 201 -39.02 4.99 19.75
N GLU A 202 -37.80 5.03 19.21
CA GLU A 202 -37.12 6.27 18.79
C GLU A 202 -36.63 6.24 17.33
N PRO A 203 -37.29 6.98 16.41
CA PRO A 203 -36.97 7.00 14.98
C PRO A 203 -35.58 7.54 14.61
N ILE A 204 -34.94 8.31 15.51
CA ILE A 204 -33.75 9.11 15.19
C ILE A 204 -32.45 8.28 15.24
N LEU A 205 -32.31 7.39 16.23
CA LEU A 205 -31.13 6.50 16.35
C LEU A 205 -31.18 5.28 15.40
N ALA A 206 -32.37 4.83 15.02
CA ALA A 206 -32.54 3.89 13.91
C ALA A 206 -32.11 4.54 12.58
N GLY A 207 -32.35 5.85 12.43
CA GLY A 207 -31.97 6.62 11.25
C GLY A 207 -30.48 6.56 10.94
N ASP A 208 -29.59 6.71 11.93
CA ASP A 208 -28.15 6.75 11.69
C ASP A 208 -27.54 5.38 11.37
N LEU A 209 -27.99 4.31 12.02
CA LEU A 209 -27.58 2.93 11.74
C LEU A 209 -28.12 2.44 10.38
N VAL A 210 -29.39 2.76 10.07
CA VAL A 210 -30.00 2.50 8.76
C VAL A 210 -29.30 3.32 7.69
N ARG A 211 -28.94 4.57 7.95
CA ARG A 211 -28.22 5.43 7.01
C ARG A 211 -26.81 4.92 6.74
N GLN A 212 -26.06 4.51 7.76
CA GLN A 212 -24.72 3.93 7.58
C GLN A 212 -24.79 2.57 6.86
N GLY A 213 -25.76 1.71 7.21
CA GLY A 213 -26.02 0.46 6.50
C GLY A 213 -26.46 0.66 5.05
N ALA A 214 -27.31 1.66 4.78
CA ALA A 214 -27.76 2.02 3.45
C ALA A 214 -26.63 2.63 2.60
N LEU A 215 -25.75 3.44 3.18
CA LEU A 215 -24.56 3.96 2.50
C LEU A 215 -23.59 2.84 2.14
N GLY A 216 -23.35 1.88 3.04
CA GLY A 216 -22.54 0.69 2.77
C GLY A 216 -23.15 -0.20 1.68
N ALA A 217 -24.46 -0.43 1.74
CA ALA A 217 -25.20 -1.20 0.73
C ALA A 217 -25.22 -0.48 -0.64
N ALA A 218 -25.35 0.84 -0.67
CA ALA A 218 -25.28 1.63 -1.90
C ALA A 218 -23.87 1.63 -2.50
N ALA A 219 -22.82 1.66 -1.67
CA ALA A 219 -21.43 1.51 -2.10
C ALA A 219 -21.18 0.14 -2.75
N LEU A 220 -21.57 -0.94 -2.07
CA LEU A 220 -21.51 -2.30 -2.61
C LEU A 220 -22.38 -2.43 -3.88
N GLY A 221 -23.57 -1.86 -3.88
CA GLY A 221 -24.47 -1.82 -5.02
C GLY A 221 -23.85 -1.13 -6.24
N LYS A 222 -23.19 0.02 -6.04
CA LYS A 222 -22.47 0.72 -7.11
C LYS A 222 -21.34 -0.15 -7.67
N LEU A 223 -20.58 -0.85 -6.82
CA LEU A 223 -19.54 -1.80 -7.26
C LEU A 223 -20.10 -2.98 -8.06
N MET A 224 -21.30 -3.46 -7.71
CA MET A 224 -21.99 -4.51 -8.46
C MET A 224 -22.47 -4.02 -9.84
N VAL A 225 -22.78 -2.72 -9.98
CA VAL A 225 -23.21 -2.10 -11.24
C VAL A 225 -22.02 -1.79 -12.18
N VAL A 226 -20.80 -1.59 -11.65
CA VAL A 226 -19.61 -1.43 -12.50
C VAL A 226 -19.37 -2.72 -13.28
N THR A 227 -19.28 -2.65 -14.60
CA THR A 227 -18.97 -3.83 -15.44
C THR A 227 -17.54 -4.29 -15.20
N PRO A 228 -17.25 -5.60 -15.34
CA PRO A 228 -15.87 -6.07 -15.36
C PRO A 228 -15.01 -5.32 -16.38
N ASP A 229 -13.73 -5.12 -16.06
CA ASP A 229 -12.77 -4.46 -16.95
C ASP A 229 -12.56 -5.30 -18.24
N PRO A 230 -12.20 -4.70 -19.39
CA PRO A 230 -12.02 -5.43 -20.63
C PRO A 230 -11.09 -6.64 -20.48
N ARG A 231 -11.35 -7.68 -21.27
CA ARG A 231 -10.52 -8.88 -21.29
C ARG A 231 -9.24 -8.58 -22.06
N THR A 232 -8.15 -8.38 -21.31
CA THR A 232 -6.81 -8.15 -21.87
C THR A 232 -5.81 -9.17 -21.30
N PRO A 233 -4.60 -9.30 -21.88
CA PRO A 233 -3.53 -10.13 -21.34
C PRO A 233 -3.11 -9.78 -19.90
N LEU A 234 -3.45 -8.57 -19.42
CA LEU A 234 -3.18 -8.14 -18.05
C LEU A 234 -4.05 -8.86 -17.01
N ARG A 235 -5.16 -9.48 -17.45
CA ARG A 235 -6.12 -10.17 -16.59
C ARG A 235 -6.11 -11.69 -16.77
N GLY A 236 -6.62 -12.39 -15.77
CA GLY A 236 -6.79 -13.84 -15.76
C GLY A 236 -6.10 -14.52 -14.58
N PRO A 237 -6.02 -15.86 -14.57
CA PRO A 237 -5.38 -16.60 -13.49
C PRO A 237 -3.92 -16.16 -13.29
N LEU A 238 -3.55 -15.98 -12.03
CA LEU A 238 -2.23 -15.53 -11.62
C LEU A 238 -1.35 -16.71 -11.20
N GLY A 239 -0.04 -16.52 -11.32
CA GLY A 239 0.97 -17.42 -10.76
C GLY A 239 1.44 -16.96 -9.38
N THR A 240 2.30 -17.75 -8.76
CA THR A 240 2.99 -17.37 -7.51
C THR A 240 4.28 -16.59 -7.78
N ARG A 241 4.79 -16.62 -9.02
CA ARG A 241 6.03 -15.93 -9.40
C ARG A 241 5.75 -14.50 -9.84
N LYS A 242 6.41 -13.56 -9.18
CA LYS A 242 6.39 -12.13 -9.50
C LYS A 242 7.69 -11.70 -10.17
N ARG A 243 7.59 -10.69 -11.01
CA ARG A 243 8.71 -10.01 -11.67
C ARG A 243 8.71 -8.56 -11.24
N ALA A 244 9.79 -8.13 -10.59
CA ALA A 244 10.04 -6.76 -10.20
C ALA A 244 10.98 -6.12 -11.22
N ALA A 245 10.62 -4.95 -11.73
CA ALA A 245 11.49 -4.08 -12.50
C ALA A 245 11.27 -2.64 -12.07
N TRP A 246 12.27 -1.78 -12.25
CA TRP A 246 12.08 -0.35 -12.05
C TRP A 246 12.95 0.49 -12.96
N SER A 247 12.52 1.71 -13.22
CA SER A 247 13.18 2.62 -14.13
C SER A 247 14.49 3.16 -13.56
N SER A 248 15.31 3.73 -14.45
CA SER A 248 16.30 4.73 -14.02
C SER A 248 15.58 5.98 -13.48
N PRO A 249 16.24 6.79 -12.62
CA PRO A 249 15.66 8.04 -12.12
C PRO A 249 15.33 9.01 -13.26
N ILE A 250 14.13 9.58 -13.21
CA ILE A 250 13.61 10.57 -14.16
C ILE A 250 13.60 11.94 -13.48
N PRO A 251 14.20 13.00 -14.06
CA PRO A 251 14.17 14.32 -13.44
C PRO A 251 12.74 14.82 -13.23
N LEU A 252 12.37 15.10 -11.98
CA LEU A 252 11.02 15.58 -11.63
C LEU A 252 10.71 16.92 -12.32
N GLU A 253 11.71 17.76 -12.51
CA GLU A 253 11.57 19.04 -13.22
C GLU A 253 11.13 18.85 -14.68
N ARG A 254 11.55 17.77 -15.34
CA ARG A 254 11.08 17.41 -16.68
C ARG A 254 9.57 17.15 -16.67
N VAL A 255 9.11 16.35 -15.70
CA VAL A 255 7.69 16.00 -15.54
C VAL A 255 6.85 17.25 -15.21
N LYS A 256 7.36 18.13 -14.33
CA LYS A 256 6.72 19.41 -14.01
C LYS A 256 6.63 20.34 -15.22
N ALA A 257 7.68 20.41 -16.05
CA ALA A 257 7.70 21.24 -17.25
C ALA A 257 6.61 20.81 -18.23
N VAL A 258 6.47 19.50 -18.47
CA VAL A 258 5.38 18.92 -19.28
C VAL A 258 4.01 19.29 -18.70
N GLY A 259 3.82 19.08 -17.40
CA GLY A 259 2.55 19.41 -16.73
C GLY A 259 2.19 20.89 -16.86
N LYS A 260 3.16 21.79 -16.63
CA LYS A 260 2.96 23.24 -16.76
C LYS A 260 2.58 23.65 -18.18
N ALA A 261 3.24 23.08 -19.19
CA ALA A 261 3.00 23.41 -20.60
C ALA A 261 1.68 22.86 -21.13
N LEU A 262 1.27 21.66 -20.69
CA LEU A 262 0.08 20.96 -21.19
C LEU A 262 -1.14 21.07 -20.27
N GLY A 263 -1.06 21.81 -19.15
CA GLY A 263 -2.18 22.06 -18.26
C GLY A 263 -2.56 20.89 -17.34
N GLY A 264 -1.57 20.11 -16.87
CA GLY A 264 -1.76 18.96 -15.97
C GLY A 264 -0.85 18.98 -14.74
N THR A 265 -1.18 18.20 -13.72
CA THR A 265 -0.32 18.01 -12.54
C THR A 265 0.76 16.96 -12.81
N VAL A 266 1.79 16.88 -11.95
CA VAL A 266 2.82 15.81 -12.01
C VAL A 266 2.18 14.41 -12.03
N ASN A 267 1.16 14.20 -11.20
CA ASN A 267 0.42 12.93 -11.16
C ASN A 267 -0.25 12.62 -12.50
N ASP A 268 -0.85 13.63 -13.13
CA ASP A 268 -1.56 13.42 -14.40
C ASP A 268 -0.57 13.09 -15.52
N VAL A 269 0.60 13.75 -15.56
CA VAL A 269 1.65 13.46 -16.54
C VAL A 269 2.16 12.02 -16.39
N LEU A 270 2.47 11.60 -15.16
CA LEU A 270 2.97 10.24 -14.91
C LEU A 270 1.90 9.19 -15.23
N LEU A 271 0.64 9.40 -14.84
CA LEU A 271 -0.45 8.47 -15.16
C LEU A 271 -0.79 8.48 -16.66
N ALA A 272 -0.65 9.60 -17.37
CA ALA A 272 -0.84 9.68 -18.82
C ALA A 272 0.27 8.96 -19.59
N ALA A 273 1.52 9.03 -19.10
CA ALA A 273 2.64 8.24 -19.60
C ALA A 273 2.40 6.74 -19.37
N LEU A 274 1.97 6.33 -18.16
CA LEU A 274 1.58 4.95 -17.88
C LEU A 274 0.42 4.48 -18.78
N THR A 275 -0.59 5.33 -18.99
CA THR A 275 -1.73 4.99 -19.85
C THR A 275 -1.29 4.77 -21.30
N GLY A 276 -0.37 5.60 -21.81
CA GLY A 276 0.24 5.39 -23.13
C GLY A 276 1.12 4.13 -23.17
N ALA A 277 1.83 3.84 -22.08
CA ALA A 277 2.66 2.65 -21.99
C ALA A 277 1.83 1.36 -22.09
N LEU A 278 0.70 1.32 -21.37
CA LEU A 278 -0.28 0.24 -21.44
C LEU A 278 -0.85 0.11 -22.86
N ARG A 279 -1.13 1.23 -23.52
CA ARG A 279 -1.58 1.23 -24.92
C ARG A 279 -0.58 0.51 -25.81
N ARG A 280 0.68 0.95 -25.81
CA ARG A 280 1.75 0.33 -26.63
C ARG A 280 1.94 -1.14 -26.30
N TYR A 281 1.89 -1.50 -25.02
CA TYR A 281 2.04 -2.88 -24.56
C TYR A 281 0.92 -3.80 -25.09
N LEU A 282 -0.32 -3.31 -25.14
CA LEU A 282 -1.47 -4.03 -25.69
C LEU A 282 -1.42 -4.10 -27.21
N GLU A 283 -1.08 -2.99 -27.89
CA GLU A 283 -0.93 -2.94 -29.34
C GLU A 283 0.17 -3.90 -29.83
N ALA A 284 1.31 -3.96 -29.13
CA ALA A 284 2.39 -4.92 -29.40
C ALA A 284 1.96 -6.40 -29.28
N ARG A 285 0.81 -6.66 -28.63
CA ARG A 285 0.21 -7.98 -28.48
C ARG A 285 -1.04 -8.17 -29.34
N ASN A 286 -1.28 -7.29 -30.31
CA ASN A 286 -2.44 -7.28 -31.20
C ASN A 286 -3.78 -7.21 -30.45
N VAL A 287 -3.80 -6.55 -29.28
CA VAL A 287 -5.01 -6.31 -28.49
C VAL A 287 -5.45 -4.86 -28.71
N PRO A 288 -6.67 -4.63 -29.23
CA PRO A 288 -7.19 -3.28 -29.40
C PRO A 288 -7.20 -2.52 -28.05
N PRO A 289 -6.66 -1.29 -28.00
CA PRO A 289 -6.64 -0.53 -26.76
C PRO A 289 -8.04 -0.01 -26.43
N GLU A 290 -8.66 -0.60 -25.41
CA GLU A 290 -9.88 -0.12 -24.76
C GLU A 290 -9.55 0.55 -23.43
N ASP A 291 -10.48 1.33 -22.88
CA ASP A 291 -10.31 1.90 -21.55
C ASP A 291 -10.12 0.82 -20.49
N LEU A 292 -9.08 0.99 -19.67
CA LEU A 292 -8.79 0.11 -18.54
C LEU A 292 -9.10 0.82 -17.23
N HIS A 293 -9.40 0.08 -16.19
CA HIS A 293 -9.53 0.63 -14.85
C HIS A 293 -8.28 0.32 -14.02
N ALA A 294 -7.75 1.36 -13.37
CA ALA A 294 -6.71 1.25 -12.35
C ALA A 294 -7.30 1.46 -10.96
N VAL A 295 -6.96 0.58 -10.02
CA VAL A 295 -7.16 0.85 -8.60
C VAL A 295 -6.12 1.88 -8.17
N VAL A 296 -6.57 3.03 -7.68
CA VAL A 296 -5.71 4.09 -7.16
C VAL A 296 -5.98 4.26 -5.68
N PRO A 297 -4.98 4.03 -4.80
CA PRO A 297 -5.10 4.33 -3.38
C PRO A 297 -5.19 5.84 -3.14
N VAL A 298 -6.10 6.25 -2.26
CA VAL A 298 -6.25 7.65 -1.82
C VAL A 298 -6.08 7.67 -0.31
N ASN A 299 -5.00 8.30 0.15
CA ASN A 299 -4.77 8.49 1.57
C ASN A 299 -5.83 9.43 2.16
N LEU A 300 -6.45 9.01 3.26
CA LEU A 300 -7.47 9.80 3.96
C LEU A 300 -6.92 10.47 5.22
N ARG A 301 -5.65 10.23 5.59
CA ARG A 301 -5.01 10.93 6.70
C ARG A 301 -4.62 12.35 6.30
N PRO A 302 -4.89 13.35 7.15
CA PRO A 302 -4.25 14.65 7.05
C PRO A 302 -2.73 14.49 7.06
N LEU A 303 -2.04 15.12 6.11
CA LEU A 303 -0.58 14.99 6.00
C LEU A 303 0.15 15.62 7.19
N ASP A 304 -0.49 16.56 7.90
CA ASP A 304 0.13 17.32 8.99
C ASP A 304 -0.02 16.65 10.37
N GLU A 305 -0.72 15.51 10.45
CA GLU A 305 -0.85 14.75 11.70
C GLU A 305 0.32 13.77 11.91
N PRO A 306 0.81 13.62 13.16
CA PRO A 306 1.84 12.65 13.49
C PRO A 306 1.33 11.22 13.30
N VAL A 307 2.23 10.30 12.97
CA VAL A 307 1.87 8.88 12.81
C VAL A 307 1.61 8.27 14.20
N PRO A 308 0.42 7.68 14.46
CA PRO A 308 0.12 7.05 15.74
C PRO A 308 1.05 5.87 16.05
N ARG A 309 1.34 5.61 17.33
CA ARG A 309 2.21 4.49 17.74
C ARG A 309 1.58 3.12 17.46
N GLU A 310 0.25 3.04 17.48
CA GLU A 310 -0.53 1.83 17.25
C GLU A 310 -0.58 1.41 15.76
N LEU A 311 -0.19 2.32 14.86
CA LEU A 311 -0.27 2.17 13.40
C LEU A 311 -1.68 1.77 12.91
N GLY A 312 -1.77 0.99 11.82
CA GLY A 312 -3.02 0.61 11.16
C GLY A 312 -3.26 1.34 9.83
N ASN A 313 -4.30 0.96 9.10
CA ASN A 313 -4.64 1.46 7.76
C ASN A 313 -5.74 2.54 7.77
N ARG A 314 -5.55 3.66 7.05
CA ARG A 314 -6.60 4.68 6.81
C ARG A 314 -6.52 5.27 5.39
N PHE A 315 -6.94 4.49 4.40
CA PHE A 315 -6.99 4.94 3.01
C PHE A 315 -8.18 4.33 2.28
N GLY A 316 -8.73 5.08 1.33
CA GLY A 316 -9.74 4.59 0.40
C GLY A 316 -9.09 4.11 -0.90
N VAL A 317 -9.84 3.38 -1.71
CA VAL A 317 -9.43 3.06 -3.09
C VAL A 317 -10.49 3.57 -4.06
N VAL A 318 -10.03 4.06 -5.21
CA VAL A 318 -10.90 4.53 -6.29
C VAL A 318 -10.57 3.78 -7.58
N LEU A 319 -11.57 3.57 -8.43
CA LEU A 319 -11.40 3.00 -9.76
C LEU A 319 -11.27 4.16 -10.77
N LEU A 320 -10.05 4.40 -11.22
CA LEU A 320 -9.76 5.39 -12.24
C LEU A 320 -9.81 4.75 -13.63
N ARG A 321 -10.70 5.23 -14.49
CA ARG A 321 -10.80 4.78 -15.88
C ARG A 321 -9.73 5.46 -16.75
N LEU A 322 -8.68 4.73 -17.09
CA LEU A 322 -7.57 5.16 -17.94
C LEU A 322 -7.98 5.23 -19.41
N PRO A 323 -7.80 6.38 -20.11
CA PRO A 323 -8.16 6.54 -21.51
C PRO A 323 -7.14 5.90 -22.48
N VAL A 324 -6.93 4.59 -22.38
CA VAL A 324 -5.90 3.85 -23.16
C VAL A 324 -6.18 3.88 -24.67
N HIS A 325 -7.46 3.95 -25.06
CA HIS A 325 -7.87 4.07 -26.47
C HIS A 325 -7.42 5.38 -27.15
N LEU A 326 -6.98 6.40 -26.40
CA LEU A 326 -6.48 7.66 -26.98
C LEU A 326 -4.99 7.56 -27.36
N ALA A 327 -4.72 7.59 -28.66
CA ALA A 327 -3.35 7.56 -29.19
C ALA A 327 -2.58 8.86 -28.95
N GLU A 328 -3.23 10.02 -29.15
CA GLU A 328 -2.58 11.33 -29.05
C GLU A 328 -2.22 11.67 -27.59
N PRO A 329 -0.93 11.87 -27.25
CA PRO A 329 -0.48 12.06 -25.87
C PRO A 329 -1.16 13.24 -25.17
N ARG A 330 -1.32 14.38 -25.88
CA ARG A 330 -1.97 15.58 -25.33
C ARG A 330 -3.43 15.32 -24.97
N ARG A 331 -4.22 14.75 -25.89
CA ARG A 331 -5.63 14.42 -25.61
C ARG A 331 -5.77 13.42 -24.48
N ARG A 332 -4.87 12.42 -24.43
CA ARG A 332 -4.84 11.41 -23.37
C ARG A 332 -4.59 12.04 -22.00
N LEU A 333 -3.62 12.96 -21.90
CA LEU A 333 -3.37 13.72 -20.66
C LEU A 333 -4.59 14.52 -20.22
N HIS A 334 -5.20 15.30 -21.12
CA HIS A 334 -6.36 16.13 -20.78
C HIS A 334 -7.56 15.30 -20.32
N GLU A 335 -7.87 14.22 -21.03
CA GLU A 335 -8.97 13.33 -20.65
C GLU A 335 -8.69 12.61 -19.32
N LEU A 336 -7.44 12.20 -19.08
CA LEU A 336 -7.05 11.59 -17.81
C LEU A 336 -7.17 12.59 -16.66
N SER A 337 -6.67 13.82 -16.82
CA SER A 337 -6.83 14.90 -15.83
C SER A 337 -8.30 15.18 -15.54
N ARG A 338 -9.15 15.27 -16.57
CA ARG A 338 -10.59 15.48 -16.43
C ARG A 338 -11.25 14.35 -15.62
N ARG A 339 -10.92 13.09 -15.92
CA ARG A 339 -11.45 11.91 -15.19
C ARG A 339 -10.94 11.87 -13.74
N MET A 340 -9.67 12.19 -13.53
CA MET A 340 -9.07 12.28 -12.19
C MET A 340 -9.71 13.37 -11.34
N ASP A 341 -10.00 14.54 -11.91
CA ASP A 341 -10.65 15.63 -11.18
C ASP A 341 -12.09 15.31 -10.78
N LEU A 342 -12.81 14.54 -11.60
CA LEU A 342 -14.12 14.00 -11.22
C LEU A 342 -14.00 13.06 -10.03
N VAL A 343 -12.99 12.18 -10.02
CA VAL A 343 -12.71 11.26 -8.90
C VAL A 343 -12.32 11.99 -7.62
N LYS A 344 -11.48 13.05 -7.71
CA LYS A 344 -11.08 13.86 -6.54
C LYS A 344 -12.24 14.63 -5.91
N LYS A 345 -13.20 15.07 -6.73
CA LYS A 345 -14.39 15.83 -6.28
C LYS A 345 -15.52 14.92 -5.81
N SER A 346 -15.38 13.61 -5.95
CA SER A 346 -16.40 12.65 -5.54
C SER A 346 -16.22 12.19 -4.08
N PRO A 347 -17.29 11.73 -3.42
CA PRO A 347 -17.20 11.06 -2.12
C PRO A 347 -16.65 9.62 -2.20
N GLU A 348 -16.36 9.11 -3.40
CA GLU A 348 -15.92 7.75 -3.73
C GLU A 348 -14.88 7.19 -2.75
N ALA A 349 -13.79 7.91 -2.46
CA ALA A 349 -12.73 7.42 -1.58
C ALA A 349 -13.23 7.20 -0.13
N VAL A 350 -14.08 8.10 0.37
CA VAL A 350 -14.67 8.00 1.73
C VAL A 350 -15.69 6.87 1.78
N VAL A 351 -16.53 6.77 0.74
CA VAL A 351 -17.54 5.73 0.62
C VAL A 351 -16.88 4.34 0.54
N THR A 352 -15.85 4.18 -0.27
CA THR A 352 -15.12 2.92 -0.38
C THR A 352 -14.36 2.60 0.92
N PHE A 353 -13.76 3.59 1.59
CA PHE A 353 -13.14 3.36 2.90
C PHE A 353 -14.16 2.84 3.93
N GLY A 354 -15.34 3.47 4.04
CA GLY A 354 -16.40 2.98 4.92
C GLY A 354 -16.89 1.58 4.55
N ALA A 355 -16.97 1.27 3.26
CA ALA A 355 -17.31 -0.08 2.80
C ALA A 355 -16.24 -1.12 3.18
N LEU A 356 -14.95 -0.78 3.06
CA LEU A 356 -13.85 -1.65 3.49
C LEU A 356 -13.85 -1.85 5.01
N GLU A 357 -14.12 -0.80 5.80
CA GLU A 357 -14.27 -0.91 7.25
C GLU A 357 -15.40 -1.86 7.65
N LEU A 358 -16.55 -1.78 6.98
CA LEU A 358 -17.67 -2.69 7.21
C LEU A 358 -17.34 -4.12 6.79
N LEU A 359 -16.63 -4.29 5.66
CA LEU A 359 -16.28 -5.59 5.13
C LEU A 359 -15.36 -6.37 6.08
N GLY A 360 -14.39 -5.73 6.73
CA GLY A 360 -13.49 -6.39 7.69
C GLY A 360 -14.15 -6.87 9.00
N TYR A 361 -15.44 -6.61 9.19
CA TYR A 361 -16.25 -7.21 10.26
C TYR A 361 -17.00 -8.47 9.80
N THR A 362 -16.95 -8.80 8.51
CA THR A 362 -17.64 -9.96 7.95
C THR A 362 -16.78 -11.23 8.04
N PRO A 363 -17.35 -12.43 7.88
CA PRO A 363 -16.56 -13.64 7.81
C PRO A 363 -15.62 -13.65 6.59
N ALA A 364 -14.39 -14.11 6.76
CA ALA A 364 -13.36 -14.15 5.70
C ALA A 364 -13.83 -14.73 4.34
N PRO A 365 -14.70 -15.77 4.26
CA PRO A 365 -15.22 -16.23 2.97
C PRO A 365 -16.02 -15.16 2.21
N LEU A 366 -16.80 -14.33 2.93
CA LEU A 366 -17.56 -13.25 2.31
C LEU A 366 -16.64 -12.12 1.86
N GLU A 367 -15.63 -11.78 2.66
CA GLU A 367 -14.60 -10.79 2.31
C GLU A 367 -13.96 -11.16 0.96
N ARG A 368 -13.52 -12.42 0.82
CA ARG A 368 -12.89 -12.92 -0.42
C ARG A 368 -13.79 -12.75 -1.64
N VAL A 369 -15.06 -13.13 -1.54
CA VAL A 369 -16.02 -12.97 -2.63
C VAL A 369 -16.14 -11.51 -3.05
N VAL A 370 -16.24 -10.58 -2.09
CA VAL A 370 -16.34 -9.15 -2.39
C VAL A 370 -15.05 -8.62 -3.01
N VAL A 371 -13.89 -9.02 -2.49
CA VAL A 371 -12.58 -8.63 -3.03
C VAL A 371 -12.37 -9.17 -4.43
N ASP A 372 -12.76 -10.42 -4.70
CA ASP A 372 -12.69 -11.02 -6.03
C ASP A 372 -13.57 -10.26 -7.02
N VAL A 373 -14.82 -9.97 -6.65
CA VAL A 373 -15.72 -9.17 -7.49
C VAL A 373 -15.13 -7.79 -7.74
N PHE A 374 -14.57 -7.12 -6.72
CA PHE A 374 -13.94 -5.81 -6.87
C PHE A 374 -12.71 -5.86 -7.80
N ALA A 375 -11.85 -6.85 -7.64
CA ALA A 375 -10.69 -7.05 -8.50
C ALA A 375 -11.09 -7.25 -9.97
N THR A 376 -12.30 -7.77 -10.26
CA THR A 376 -12.76 -7.90 -11.66
C THR A 376 -12.95 -6.57 -12.37
N LYS A 377 -13.04 -5.48 -11.61
CA LYS A 377 -13.34 -4.13 -12.10
C LYS A 377 -12.08 -3.34 -12.46
N ALA A 378 -10.89 -3.93 -12.36
CA ALA A 378 -9.63 -3.30 -12.70
C ALA A 378 -8.63 -4.28 -13.35
N SER A 379 -7.69 -3.73 -14.09
CA SER A 379 -6.57 -4.47 -14.69
C SER A 379 -5.25 -4.28 -13.94
N LEU A 380 -5.13 -3.21 -13.14
CA LEU A 380 -3.91 -2.88 -12.43
C LEU A 380 -4.19 -2.06 -11.17
N VAL A 381 -3.19 -2.01 -10.28
CA VAL A 381 -3.08 -0.99 -9.23
C VAL A 381 -2.01 0.02 -9.62
N ALA A 382 -2.29 1.31 -9.45
CA ALA A 382 -1.35 2.39 -9.70
C ALA A 382 -1.28 3.31 -8.48
N THR A 383 -0.09 3.44 -7.89
CA THR A 383 0.15 4.34 -6.76
C THR A 383 1.12 5.45 -7.15
N ASN A 384 0.95 6.62 -6.53
CA ASN A 384 1.89 7.71 -6.63
C ASN A 384 2.16 8.29 -5.24
N VAL A 385 3.40 8.10 -4.75
CA VAL A 385 3.79 8.49 -3.40
C VAL A 385 4.89 9.56 -3.46
N PRO A 386 4.65 10.77 -2.92
CA PRO A 386 5.69 11.76 -2.77
C PRO A 386 6.60 11.40 -1.59
N GLY A 387 7.90 11.29 -1.85
CA GLY A 387 8.94 11.13 -0.83
C GLY A 387 9.61 12.46 -0.46
N PRO A 388 10.70 12.41 0.33
CA PRO A 388 11.49 13.58 0.71
C PRO A 388 12.00 14.38 -0.49
N ARG A 389 11.91 15.70 -0.37
CA ARG A 389 12.41 16.63 -1.41
C ARG A 389 13.93 16.79 -1.41
N GLN A 390 14.56 16.59 -0.25
CA GLN A 390 16.00 16.63 -0.08
C GLN A 390 16.55 15.21 0.13
N PRO A 391 17.79 14.93 -0.30
CA PRO A 391 18.44 13.67 0.00
C PRO A 391 18.49 13.42 1.51
N VAL A 392 18.16 12.20 1.91
CA VAL A 392 18.24 11.74 3.30
C VAL A 392 19.42 10.79 3.48
N SER A 393 19.91 10.66 4.70
CA SER A 393 20.93 9.66 5.06
C SER A 393 20.35 8.63 6.01
N LEU A 394 20.92 7.43 6.06
CA LEU A 394 20.58 6.39 7.03
C LEU A 394 21.89 5.83 7.56
N ALA A 395 22.03 5.73 8.88
CA ALA A 395 23.24 5.25 9.54
C ALA A 395 24.53 5.98 9.07
N GLY A 396 24.42 7.28 8.75
CA GLY A 396 25.52 8.12 8.26
C GLY A 396 25.78 8.03 6.76
N VAL A 397 25.02 7.24 6.00
CA VAL A 397 25.22 7.03 4.56
C VAL A 397 24.06 7.59 3.77
N LYS A 398 24.36 8.39 2.74
CA LYS A 398 23.33 9.01 1.90
C LYS A 398 22.58 7.97 1.07
N LEU A 399 21.26 8.13 1.03
CA LEU A 399 20.38 7.35 0.20
C LEU A 399 20.43 7.89 -1.24
N ARG A 400 20.94 7.08 -2.16
CA ARG A 400 21.08 7.37 -3.59
C ARG A 400 19.75 7.22 -4.33
N ALA A 401 19.03 6.15 -4.04
CA ALA A 401 17.79 5.82 -4.72
C ALA A 401 16.83 5.06 -3.80
N LEU A 402 15.53 5.24 -4.03
CA LEU A 402 14.49 4.48 -3.39
C LEU A 402 13.45 4.11 -4.43
N THR A 403 13.03 2.85 -4.40
CA THR A 403 11.84 2.38 -5.11
C THR A 403 11.03 1.47 -4.20
N PHE A 404 9.76 1.30 -4.49
CA PHE A 404 8.89 0.39 -3.75
C PHE A 404 7.80 -0.18 -4.65
N TRP A 405 7.16 -1.24 -4.16
CA TRP A 405 6.02 -1.88 -4.77
C TRP A 405 4.91 -2.05 -3.75
N VAL A 406 3.69 -1.77 -4.20
CA VAL A 406 2.46 -1.97 -3.44
C VAL A 406 1.91 -3.39 -3.62
N PRO A 407 1.15 -3.89 -2.64
CA PRO A 407 0.44 -5.15 -2.79
C PRO A 407 -0.64 -5.05 -3.87
N GLN A 408 -1.00 -6.22 -4.41
CA GLN A 408 -1.99 -6.37 -5.48
C GLN A 408 -3.12 -7.26 -4.96
N ALA A 409 -4.31 -6.71 -4.73
CA ALA A 409 -5.43 -7.47 -4.16
C ALA A 409 -6.16 -8.32 -5.21
N GLY A 410 -6.67 -9.48 -4.78
CA GLY A 410 -7.42 -10.41 -5.63
C GLY A 410 -6.60 -10.86 -6.84
N HIS A 411 -7.17 -10.74 -8.04
CA HIS A 411 -6.55 -11.17 -9.30
C HIS A 411 -5.94 -10.03 -10.13
N LEU A 412 -5.54 -8.94 -9.48
CA LEU A 412 -4.71 -7.91 -10.13
C LEU A 412 -3.29 -8.45 -10.31
N GLY A 413 -2.83 -8.58 -11.56
CA GLY A 413 -1.51 -9.10 -11.89
C GLY A 413 -0.47 -8.03 -12.24
N LEU A 414 -0.83 -6.75 -12.14
CA LEU A 414 0.05 -5.63 -12.46
C LEU A 414 -0.09 -4.54 -11.38
N GLY A 415 1.03 -4.21 -10.75
CA GLY A 415 1.16 -3.07 -9.85
C GLY A 415 2.22 -2.09 -10.36
N VAL A 416 1.87 -0.81 -10.41
CA VAL A 416 2.78 0.27 -10.80
C VAL A 416 2.91 1.27 -9.67
N SER A 417 4.14 1.55 -9.28
CA SER A 417 4.48 2.48 -8.20
C SER A 417 5.29 3.64 -8.76
N LEU A 418 4.74 4.84 -8.64
CA LEU A 418 5.40 6.09 -9.00
C LEU A 418 5.92 6.71 -7.70
N PHE A 419 7.23 6.90 -7.60
CA PHE A 419 7.84 7.46 -6.39
C PHE A 419 8.68 8.67 -6.72
N SER A 420 8.50 9.77 -5.98
CA SER A 420 9.34 10.96 -6.11
C SER A 420 10.31 11.09 -4.94
N TYR A 421 11.61 11.23 -5.18
CA TYR A 421 12.64 11.43 -4.15
C TYR A 421 13.77 12.31 -4.66
N ALA A 422 14.19 13.29 -3.84
CA ALA A 422 15.34 14.15 -4.13
C ALA A 422 15.34 14.78 -5.54
N GLY A 423 14.16 15.20 -6.02
CA GLY A 423 14.00 15.79 -7.36
C GLY A 423 13.99 14.79 -8.52
N GLN A 424 13.91 13.49 -8.24
CA GLN A 424 13.80 12.41 -9.21
C GLN A 424 12.48 11.65 -9.04
N VAL A 425 12.04 11.00 -10.11
CA VAL A 425 10.89 10.07 -10.14
C VAL A 425 11.38 8.70 -10.57
N THR A 426 10.94 7.66 -9.87
CA THR A 426 11.18 6.26 -10.24
C THR A 426 9.84 5.59 -10.51
N VAL A 427 9.80 4.75 -11.55
CA VAL A 427 8.66 3.88 -11.86
C VAL A 427 9.03 2.45 -11.49
N GLY A 428 8.35 1.89 -10.50
CA GLY A 428 8.45 0.48 -10.13
C GLY A 428 7.28 -0.32 -10.71
N VAL A 429 7.57 -1.44 -11.36
CA VAL A 429 6.58 -2.39 -11.87
C VAL A 429 6.71 -3.71 -11.15
N ALA A 430 5.62 -4.19 -10.57
CA ALA A 430 5.49 -5.54 -10.04
C ALA A 430 4.46 -6.28 -10.88
N ALA A 431 4.92 -7.31 -11.57
CA ALA A 431 4.12 -8.08 -12.50
C ALA A 431 3.96 -9.52 -12.03
N ASP A 432 2.79 -10.09 -12.24
CA ASP A 432 2.63 -11.52 -12.32
C ASP A 432 3.31 -12.06 -13.60
N GLU A 433 4.19 -13.04 -13.45
CA GLU A 433 4.96 -13.58 -14.56
C GLU A 433 4.08 -14.12 -15.70
N LEU A 434 2.89 -14.66 -15.39
CA LEU A 434 1.98 -15.20 -16.41
C LEU A 434 1.21 -14.12 -17.17
N ARG A 435 1.10 -12.90 -16.63
CA ARG A 435 0.37 -11.78 -17.25
C ARG A 435 1.31 -10.82 -17.96
N VAL A 436 2.39 -10.44 -17.28
CA VAL A 436 3.41 -9.51 -17.78
C VAL A 436 4.78 -10.15 -17.56
N PRO A 437 5.22 -11.04 -18.47
CA PRO A 437 6.47 -11.79 -18.31
C PRO A 437 7.71 -10.89 -18.38
N ASP A 438 7.61 -9.77 -19.11
CA ASP A 438 8.65 -8.75 -19.22
C ASP A 438 8.10 -7.39 -18.77
N PRO A 439 8.29 -7.01 -17.49
CA PRO A 439 7.88 -5.71 -16.99
C PRO A 439 8.77 -4.55 -17.49
N HIS A 440 9.98 -4.81 -18.02
CA HIS A 440 10.83 -3.75 -18.59
C HIS A 440 10.22 -3.15 -19.84
N ALA A 441 9.55 -3.96 -20.67
CA ALA A 441 8.82 -3.45 -21.83
C ALA A 441 7.79 -2.35 -21.47
N LEU A 442 7.13 -2.44 -20.31
CA LEU A 442 6.22 -1.39 -19.84
C LEU A 442 6.98 -0.12 -19.41
N ILE A 443 8.15 -0.27 -18.80
CA ILE A 443 9.01 0.85 -18.39
C ILE A 443 9.56 1.57 -19.63
N ASP A 444 10.00 0.84 -20.64
CA ASP A 444 10.48 1.40 -21.91
C ASP A 444 9.37 2.17 -22.62
N HIS A 445 8.17 1.59 -22.68
CA HIS A 445 7.01 2.29 -23.23
C HIS A 445 6.62 3.53 -22.39
N PHE A 446 6.78 3.48 -21.07
CA PHE A 446 6.56 4.64 -20.20
C PHE A 446 7.53 5.77 -20.54
N HIS A 447 8.82 5.47 -20.72
CA HIS A 447 9.82 6.46 -21.13
C HIS A 447 9.49 7.05 -22.51
N ALA A 448 9.14 6.21 -23.48
CA ALA A 448 8.75 6.67 -24.82
C ALA A 448 7.54 7.60 -24.78
N GLU A 449 6.57 7.35 -23.91
CA GLU A 449 5.38 8.20 -23.78
C GLU A 449 5.64 9.51 -23.01
N LEU A 450 6.56 9.49 -22.04
CA LEU A 450 7.02 10.72 -21.42
C LEU A 450 7.82 11.59 -22.40
N GLU A 451 8.60 10.97 -23.29
CA GLU A 451 9.28 11.65 -24.40
C GLU A 451 8.26 12.25 -25.36
N ALA A 452 7.27 11.47 -25.81
CA ALA A 452 6.22 11.96 -26.70
C ALA A 452 5.42 13.14 -26.10
N LEU A 453 5.16 13.14 -24.79
CA LEU A 453 4.55 14.29 -24.10
C LEU A 453 5.49 15.50 -24.07
N SER A 454 6.81 15.29 -23.96
CA SER A 454 7.81 16.36 -24.00
C SER A 454 7.92 16.97 -25.39
N ASP A 455 7.90 16.15 -26.44
CA ASP A 455 7.96 16.60 -27.83
C ASP A 455 6.79 17.50 -28.21
N VAL A 456 5.58 17.19 -27.71
CA VAL A 456 4.40 18.05 -27.89
C VAL A 456 4.65 19.45 -27.32
N VAL A 457 5.38 19.58 -26.20
CA VAL A 457 5.72 20.89 -25.63
C VAL A 457 6.64 21.66 -26.57
N THR A 458 7.66 21.01 -27.12
CA THR A 458 8.62 21.63 -28.05
C THR A 458 7.98 22.07 -29.37
N GLN A 459 6.90 21.41 -29.80
CA GLN A 459 6.17 21.78 -31.03
C GLN A 459 5.18 22.93 -30.84
N VAL A 460 4.79 23.22 -29.59
CA VAL A 460 3.80 24.27 -29.25
C VAL A 460 4.48 25.53 -28.68
N ALA A 461 5.72 25.41 -28.20
CA ALA A 461 6.60 26.51 -27.80
C ALA A 461 7.26 27.17 -29.02
#